data_AF-A0A1H1UYY8-F1
#
_entry.id   AF-A0A1H1UYY8-F1
#
_cell.length_a   1.000
_cell.length_b   1.000
_cell.length_c   1.000
_cell.angle_alpha   90.00
_cell.angle_beta   90.00
_cell.angle_gamma   90.00
#
_symmetry.space_group_name_H-M   'P 1'
#
loop_
_entity.id
_entity.type
_entity.pdbx_description
1 polymer ?
#
loop_
_entity_poly.entity_id
_entity_poly.type
_entity_poly.pdbx_seq_one_letter_code
_entity_poly.pdbx_strand_id
1 'polypeptide(L)' 'MRRIIATSLVGVGLAMIVAVPARAISSTRYPYCLQGRSSPGLSNCNFASWAECRVMASGRRLNCVANPFYRGHHR' A
#
# COMPACT_ATOMS: atom_id res chain seq x y z
N MET A 1 -35.58 -40.69 28.87
CA MET A 1 -34.93 -39.96 27.76
C MET A 1 -35.42 -38.52 27.72
N ARG A 2 -34.57 -37.51 27.98
CA ARG A 2 -34.63 -36.17 27.33
C ARG A 2 -33.46 -35.27 27.76
N ARG A 3 -32.38 -35.43 26.98
CA ARG A 3 -31.40 -34.47 26.45
C ARG A 3 -31.15 -33.18 27.24
N ILE A 4 -29.92 -33.12 27.79
CA ILE A 4 -29.22 -31.91 28.21
C ILE A 4 -29.01 -31.04 26.96
N ILE A 5 -29.53 -29.82 26.96
CA ILE A 5 -29.23 -28.83 25.90
C ILE A 5 -28.25 -27.83 26.49
N ALA A 6 -26.97 -28.05 26.18
CA ALA A 6 -25.92 -27.06 26.41
C ALA A 6 -26.00 -26.04 25.27
N THR A 7 -26.41 -24.81 25.58
CA THR A 7 -26.50 -23.72 24.60
C THR A 7 -25.30 -22.81 24.78
N SER A 8 -24.27 -23.01 23.96
CA SER A 8 -23.13 -22.11 23.80
C SER A 8 -23.49 -21.04 22.76
N LEU A 9 -23.48 -19.75 23.14
CA LEU A 9 -23.53 -18.64 22.18
C LEU A 9 -22.25 -17.78 22.25
N VAL A 10 -21.36 -18.15 21.34
CA VAL A 10 -20.44 -17.35 20.51
C VAL A 10 -20.46 -15.82 20.73
N GLY A 11 -19.32 -15.27 21.15
CA GLY A 11 -19.04 -13.83 21.08
C GLY A 11 -18.48 -13.45 19.71
N VAL A 12 -19.07 -12.45 19.06
CA VAL A 12 -18.57 -11.88 17.80
C VAL A 12 -17.86 -10.56 18.09
N GLY A 13 -16.53 -10.54 17.92
CA GLY A 13 -15.72 -9.32 17.99
C GLY A 13 -15.68 -8.63 16.63
N LEU A 14 -16.17 -7.39 16.56
CA LEU A 14 -16.07 -6.54 15.36
C LEU A 14 -14.70 -5.88 15.31
N ALA A 15 -13.82 -6.34 14.41
CA ALA A 15 -12.58 -5.65 14.10
C ALA A 15 -12.85 -4.49 13.14
N MET A 16 -12.74 -3.25 13.62
CA MET A 16 -12.87 -2.05 12.79
C MET A 16 -11.56 -1.80 12.04
N ILE A 17 -11.59 -1.87 10.71
CA ILE A 17 -10.46 -1.51 9.85
C ILE A 17 -10.54 -0.01 9.57
N VAL A 18 -9.67 0.79 10.19
CA VAL A 18 -9.58 2.23 9.93
C VAL A 18 -8.76 2.46 8.66
N ALA A 19 -9.40 2.99 7.61
CA ALA A 19 -8.72 3.39 6.38
C ALA A 19 -8.01 4.74 6.59
N VAL A 20 -6.66 4.74 6.57
CA VAL A 20 -5.86 5.97 6.57
C VAL A 20 -5.81 6.52 5.14
N PRO A 21 -6.10 7.82 4.91
CA PRO A 21 -6.02 8.40 3.58
C PRO A 21 -4.57 8.35 3.07
N ALA A 22 -4.39 7.76 1.90
CA ALA A 22 -3.11 7.75 1.20
C ALA A 22 -2.75 9.18 0.77
N ARG A 23 -1.89 9.85 1.54
CA ARG A 23 -1.34 11.14 1.13
C ARG A 23 -0.28 10.89 0.06
N ALA A 24 -0.48 11.43 -1.13
CA ALA A 24 0.53 11.46 -2.18
C ALA A 24 1.63 12.44 -1.78
N ILE A 25 2.55 11.99 -0.92
CA ILE A 25 3.77 12.74 -0.62
C ILE A 25 4.65 12.60 -1.86
N SER A 26 4.75 13.67 -2.65
CA SER A 26 5.76 13.77 -3.71
C SER A 26 7.13 13.84 -3.04
N SER A 27 7.76 12.68 -2.85
CA SER A 27 9.05 12.61 -2.19
C SER A 27 10.10 13.23 -3.09
N THR A 28 10.78 14.27 -2.64
CA THR A 28 11.92 14.83 -3.39
C THR A 28 13.19 14.00 -3.22
N ARG A 29 13.15 12.96 -2.38
CA ARG A 29 14.30 12.18 -1.91
C ARG A 29 14.51 10.86 -2.65
N TYR A 30 13.48 10.36 -3.34
CA TYR A 30 13.54 9.08 -4.04
C TYR A 30 13.31 9.25 -5.54
N PRO A 31 14.14 8.63 -6.40
CA PRO A 31 14.08 8.79 -7.85
C PRO A 31 12.94 8.05 -8.55
N TYR A 32 12.24 7.11 -7.90
CA TYR A 32 11.22 6.29 -8.57
C TYR A 32 9.90 6.21 -7.79
N CYS A 33 8.80 6.16 -8.55
CA CYS A 33 7.42 6.06 -8.05
C CYS A 33 6.66 4.93 -8.75
N LEU A 34 5.59 4.46 -8.11
CA LEU A 34 4.58 3.61 -8.75
C LEU A 34 3.49 4.46 -9.42
N GLN A 35 2.96 3.94 -10.51
CA GLN A 35 1.84 4.54 -11.23
C GLN A 35 0.98 3.46 -11.88
N GLY A 36 -0.33 3.61 -11.85
CA GLY A 36 -1.22 2.70 -12.58
C GLY A 36 -2.68 3.01 -12.34
N ARG A 37 -3.56 2.18 -12.89
CA ARG A 37 -5.02 2.40 -12.75
C ARG A 37 -5.48 2.39 -11.29
N SER A 38 -4.90 1.51 -10.48
CA SER A 38 -5.19 1.42 -9.04
C SER A 38 -4.43 2.43 -8.19
N SER A 39 -3.54 3.23 -8.79
CA SER A 39 -2.72 4.24 -8.12
C SER A 39 -2.50 5.41 -9.09
N PRO A 40 -3.53 6.25 -9.29
CA PRO A 40 -3.49 7.32 -10.26
C PRO A 40 -2.40 8.35 -9.91
N GLY A 41 -1.77 8.91 -10.95
CA GLY A 41 -0.70 9.90 -10.78
C GLY A 41 0.60 9.29 -10.25
N LEU A 42 1.44 10.11 -9.63
CA LEU A 42 2.66 9.68 -8.96
C LEU A 42 2.30 9.18 -7.56
N SER A 43 2.40 7.87 -7.35
CA SER A 43 2.05 7.21 -6.09
C SER A 43 3.25 6.45 -5.54
N ASN A 44 3.39 6.37 -4.22
CA ASN A 44 4.44 5.57 -3.56
C ASN A 44 5.85 5.87 -4.11
N CYS A 45 6.30 7.13 -3.95
CA CYS A 45 7.61 7.62 -4.36
C CYS A 45 8.69 7.37 -3.28
N ASN A 46 8.98 6.11 -2.97
CA ASN A 46 9.85 5.74 -1.86
C ASN A 46 10.94 4.74 -2.27
N PHE A 47 11.22 4.66 -3.57
CA PHE A 47 12.15 3.69 -4.13
C PHE A 47 13.45 4.35 -4.55
N ALA A 48 14.57 3.85 -4.00
CA ALA A 48 15.91 4.30 -4.35
C ALA A 48 16.40 3.68 -5.66
N SER A 49 15.89 2.48 -6.01
CA SER A 49 16.24 1.76 -7.23
C SER A 49 15.03 1.39 -8.09
N TRP A 50 15.25 1.29 -9.40
CA TRP A 50 14.23 0.81 -10.33
C TRP A 50 13.82 -0.64 -10.05
N ALA A 51 14.78 -1.46 -9.61
CA ALA A 51 14.53 -2.87 -9.27
C ALA A 51 13.56 -3.02 -8.08
N GLU A 52 13.76 -2.28 -6.99
CA GLU A 52 12.83 -2.28 -5.85
C GLU A 52 11.43 -1.85 -6.27
N CYS A 53 11.33 -0.79 -7.08
CA CYS A 53 10.05 -0.36 -7.60
C CYS A 53 9.38 -1.48 -8.41
N ARG A 54 10.12 -2.16 -9.29
CA ARG A 54 9.58 -3.25 -10.13
C ARG A 54 9.09 -4.44 -9.31
N VAL A 55 9.81 -4.80 -8.24
CA VAL A 55 9.37 -5.85 -7.31
C VAL A 55 8.02 -5.47 -6.72
N MET A 56 7.85 -4.23 -6.29
CA MET A 56 6.58 -3.73 -5.74
C MET A 56 5.48 -3.54 -6.78
N ALA A 57 5.82 -3.35 -8.05
CA ALA A 57 4.87 -3.24 -9.15
C ALA A 57 4.37 -4.62 -9.63
N SER A 58 5.19 -5.66 -9.46
CA SER A 58 4.94 -7.01 -9.94
C SER A 58 3.60 -7.55 -9.44
N GLY A 59 2.80 -8.12 -10.35
CA GLY A 59 1.49 -8.70 -10.04
C GLY A 59 0.38 -7.69 -9.68
N ARG A 60 0.67 -6.38 -9.60
CA ARG A 60 -0.27 -5.37 -9.09
C ARG A 60 -0.89 -4.45 -10.15
N ARG A 61 -0.62 -4.70 -11.45
CA ARG A 61 -1.01 -3.82 -12.57
C ARG A 61 -0.55 -2.36 -12.36
N LEU A 62 0.61 -2.21 -11.72
CA LEU A 62 1.31 -0.95 -11.54
C LEU A 62 2.55 -0.95 -12.44
N ASN A 63 3.01 0.24 -12.76
CA ASN A 63 4.23 0.52 -13.48
C ASN A 63 5.16 1.36 -12.62
N CYS A 64 6.45 1.28 -12.92
CA CYS A 64 7.44 2.17 -12.36
C CYS A 64 7.65 3.36 -13.28
N VAL A 65 7.80 4.54 -12.69
CA VAL A 65 8.09 5.77 -13.41
C VAL A 65 9.15 6.57 -12.67
N ALA A 66 9.93 7.36 -13.42
CA ALA A 66 10.86 8.31 -12.83
C ALA A 66 10.09 9.40 -12.08
N ASN A 67 10.62 9.82 -10.94
CA ASN A 67 10.04 10.88 -10.13
C ASN A 67 10.53 12.24 -10.62
N PRO A 68 9.67 13.08 -11.23
CA PRO A 68 10.07 14.40 -11.73
C PRO A 68 10.45 15.38 -10.62
N PHE A 69 10.07 15.11 -9.36
CA PHE A 69 10.40 15.95 -8.21
C PHE A 69 11.67 15.51 -7.49
N TYR A 70 12.36 14.47 -7.98
CA TYR A 70 13.61 14.01 -7.36
C TYR A 70 14.68 15.11 -7.44
N ARG A 71 15.15 15.57 -6.28
CA ARG A 71 16.18 16.63 -6.17
C ARG A 71 17.56 16.09 -5.84
N GLY A 72 17.75 14.77 -5.85
CA GLY A 72 18.99 14.15 -5.42
C GLY A 72 19.24 14.36 -3.92
N HIS A 73 20.13 13.53 -3.37
CA HIS A 73 20.80 13.91 -2.14
C HIS A 73 22.06 14.69 -2.55
N HIS A 74 21.99 16.01 -2.56
CA HIS A 74 23.20 16.84 -2.53
C HIS A 74 23.87 16.59 -1.17
N ARG A 75 24.91 15.73 -1.13
CA ARG A 75 25.87 15.71 -0.03
C ARG A 75 27.03 16.62 -0.38
#